data_AF-A0A5C0SPW1-F1
#
_entry.id   AF-A0A5C0SPW1-F1
#
_cell.length_a   1.000
_cell.length_b   1.000
_cell.length_c   1.000
_cell.angle_alpha   90.00
_cell.angle_beta   90.00
_cell.angle_gamma   90.00
#
_symmetry.space_group_name_H-M   'P 1'
#
loop_
_entity.id
_entity.type
_entity.pdbx_description
1 polymer ?
#
loop_
_entity_poly.entity_id
_entity_poly.type
_entity_poly.pdbx_seq_one_letter_code
_entity_poly.pdbx_strand_id
1 'polypeptide(L)'
;MGQKIVDPKTGRIVQLPKVFRDERELREFLDEVLEKALKDPEYRKQFFKNGAPNRKFGIPVDLKKLGMHVDGIDVVQLEFKFEKGEFVLKTAYPEKGSAVWEYNRYLGWRVKR
;
A
#
# COMPACT_ATOMS: atom_id res chain seq x y z
N MET A 1 0.15 8.46 18.56
CA MET A 1 1.02 7.26 18.72
C MET A 1 0.45 6.17 17.82
N GLY A 2 1.29 5.38 17.15
CA GLY A 2 0.81 4.34 16.23
C GLY A 2 0.38 3.07 16.95
N GLN A 3 0.20 1.98 16.21
CA GLN A 3 -0.19 0.70 16.78
C GLN A 3 0.96 0.02 17.53
N LYS A 4 0.69 -0.62 18.66
CA LYS A 4 1.67 -1.46 19.38
C LYS A 4 1.44 -2.91 19.02
N ILE A 5 2.51 -3.62 18.71
CA ILE A 5 2.50 -5.07 18.41
C ILE A 5 3.53 -5.78 19.28
N VAL A 6 3.20 -6.98 19.71
CA VAL A 6 4.10 -7.83 20.50
C VAL A 6 4.90 -8.71 19.54
N ASP A 7 6.22 -8.71 19.66
CA ASP A 7 7.09 -9.64 18.96
C ASP A 7 6.91 -11.04 19.55
N PRO A 8 6.38 -12.02 18.78
CA PRO A 8 6.04 -13.33 19.33
C PRO A 8 7.27 -14.16 19.70
N LYS A 9 8.48 -13.80 19.23
CA LYS A 9 9.72 -14.52 19.53
C LYS A 9 10.40 -13.99 20.79
N THR A 10 10.35 -12.68 20.99
CA THR A 10 11.09 -12.00 22.08
C THR A 10 10.19 -11.43 23.17
N GLY A 11 8.87 -11.38 22.96
CA GLY A 11 7.91 -10.74 23.87
C GLY A 11 7.99 -9.21 23.90
N ARG A 12 8.87 -8.60 23.09
CA ARG A 12 9.08 -7.14 23.08
C ARG A 12 7.90 -6.42 22.44
N ILE A 13 7.50 -5.29 23.02
CA ILE A 13 6.49 -4.41 22.41
C ILE A 13 7.19 -3.51 21.39
N VAL A 14 6.81 -3.66 20.12
CA VAL A 14 7.23 -2.81 19.01
C VAL A 14 6.14 -1.76 18.77
N GLN A 15 6.53 -0.49 18.77
CA GLN A 15 5.65 0.63 18.48
C GLN A 15 5.75 0.96 16.99
N LEU A 16 4.69 0.72 16.24
CA LEU A 16 4.61 1.14 14.84
C LEU A 16 4.44 2.67 14.76
N PRO A 17 5.01 3.31 13.74
CA PRO A 17 4.79 4.72 13.46
C PRO A 17 3.33 4.99 13.10
N LYS A 18 2.80 6.14 13.50
CA LYS A 18 1.49 6.63 13.07
C LYS A 18 1.71 7.45 11.81
N VAL A 19 1.24 6.96 10.66
CA VAL A 19 1.41 7.64 9.36
C VAL A 19 0.26 8.61 9.09
N PHE A 20 -0.98 8.19 9.31
CA PHE A 20 -2.18 9.03 9.14
C PHE A 20 -2.78 9.41 10.49
N ARG A 21 -3.30 10.63 10.60
CA ARG A 21 -3.94 11.20 11.80
C ARG A 21 -5.29 10.56 12.07
N ASP A 22 -6.08 10.33 11.02
CA ASP A 22 -7.43 9.81 11.06
C ASP A 22 -7.82 9.10 9.74
N GLU A 23 -9.02 8.51 9.71
CA GLU A 23 -9.53 7.77 8.55
C GLU A 23 -9.82 8.68 7.35
N ARG A 24 -10.11 9.96 7.57
CA ARG A 24 -10.39 10.91 6.50
C ARG A 24 -9.11 11.23 5.73
N GLU A 25 -8.02 11.49 6.43
CA GLU A 25 -6.70 11.70 5.81
C GLU A 25 -6.26 10.46 5.01
N LEU A 26 -6.47 9.25 5.54
CA LEU A 26 -6.20 8.01 4.81
C LEU A 26 -7.02 7.90 3.53
N ARG A 27 -8.31 8.25 3.60
CA ARG A 27 -9.20 8.18 2.43
C ARG A 27 -8.81 9.20 1.36
N GLU A 28 -8.56 10.44 1.75
CA GLU A 28 -8.10 11.50 0.85
C GLU A 28 -6.78 11.11 0.17
N PHE A 29 -5.85 10.52 0.92
CA PHE A 29 -4.61 9.97 0.35
C PHE A 29 -4.86 8.87 -0.69
N LEU A 30 -5.71 7.89 -0.37
CA LEU A 30 -6.01 6.78 -1.30
C LEU A 30 -6.71 7.26 -2.57
N ASP A 31 -7.63 8.21 -2.45
CA ASP A 31 -8.33 8.82 -3.59
C ASP A 31 -7.34 9.56 -4.49
N GLU A 32 -6.41 10.34 -3.93
CA GLU A 32 -5.39 11.06 -4.69
C GLU A 32 -4.39 10.11 -5.38
N VAL A 33 -3.93 9.06 -4.69
CA VAL A 33 -3.05 8.03 -5.28
C VAL A 33 -3.73 7.37 -6.47
N LEU A 34 -5.00 6.98 -6.33
CA LEU A 34 -5.74 6.32 -7.39
C LEU A 34 -5.94 7.26 -8.59
N GLU A 35 -6.32 8.50 -8.35
CA GLU A 35 -6.54 9.49 -9.41
C GLU A 35 -5.26 9.76 -10.21
N LYS A 36 -4.13 9.97 -9.52
CA LYS A 36 -2.83 10.18 -10.16
C LYS A 36 -2.33 8.93 -10.89
N ALA A 37 -2.48 7.75 -10.29
CA ALA A 37 -2.10 6.48 -10.93
C ALA A 37 -2.90 6.23 -12.22
N LEU A 38 -4.19 6.57 -12.26
CA LEU A 38 -5.01 6.40 -13.46
C LEU A 38 -4.67 7.41 -14.58
N LYS A 39 -4.19 8.60 -14.22
CA LYS A 39 -3.73 9.63 -15.16
C LYS A 39 -2.35 9.32 -15.73
N ASP A 40 -1.51 8.64 -14.97
CA ASP A 40 -0.17 8.25 -15.41
C ASP A 40 -0.22 7.17 -16.52
N PRO A 41 0.43 7.38 -17.67
CA PRO A 41 0.38 6.44 -18.79
C PRO A 41 1.03 5.08 -18.51
N GLU A 42 2.05 5.01 -17.65
CA GLU A 42 2.76 3.78 -17.29
C GLU A 42 1.83 2.89 -16.46
N TYR A 43 1.22 3.45 -15.40
CA TYR A 43 0.30 2.72 -14.54
C TYR A 43 -1.00 2.35 -15.26
N ARG A 44 -1.52 3.24 -16.11
CA ARG A 44 -2.69 2.96 -16.95
C ARG A 44 -2.43 1.77 -17.90
N LYS A 45 -1.24 1.66 -18.50
CA LYS A 45 -0.87 0.49 -19.33
C LYS A 45 -0.82 -0.79 -18.49
N GLN A 46 -0.26 -0.74 -17.29
CA GLN A 46 -0.26 -1.90 -16.38
C GLN A 46 -1.67 -2.34 -16.02
N PHE A 47 -2.58 -1.38 -15.79
CA PHE A 47 -3.99 -1.64 -15.50
C PHE A 47 -4.68 -2.42 -16.63
N PHE A 48 -4.55 -1.98 -17.88
CA PHE A 48 -5.14 -2.69 -19.01
C PHE A 48 -4.47 -4.03 -19.31
N LYS A 49 -3.14 -4.12 -19.14
CA LYS A 49 -2.39 -5.36 -19.36
C LYS A 49 -2.74 -6.44 -18.34
N ASN A 50 -2.90 -6.04 -17.07
CA ASN A 50 -3.15 -6.98 -15.97
C ASN A 50 -4.64 -7.22 -15.73
N GLY A 51 -5.53 -6.36 -16.22
CA GLY A 51 -6.97 -6.45 -15.99
C GLY A 51 -7.70 -7.53 -16.79
N ALA A 52 -7.13 -8.02 -17.90
CA ALA A 52 -7.74 -9.08 -18.71
C ALA A 52 -6.74 -10.22 -18.95
N PRO A 53 -7.05 -11.50 -18.65
CA PRO A 53 -8.26 -12.07 -18.05
C PRO A 53 -8.16 -12.28 -16.52
N ASN A 54 -7.18 -11.67 -15.84
CA ASN A 54 -6.98 -11.88 -14.41
C ASN A 54 -8.13 -11.28 -13.60
N ARG A 55 -8.95 -12.15 -13.00
CA ARG A 55 -10.05 -11.75 -12.13
C ARG A 55 -9.60 -10.90 -10.95
N LYS A 56 -8.36 -11.08 -10.47
CA LYS A 56 -7.73 -10.30 -9.42
C LYS A 56 -6.30 -9.95 -9.84
N PHE A 57 -5.91 -8.69 -9.73
CA PHE A 57 -4.53 -8.25 -9.97
C PHE A 57 -4.17 -7.10 -9.03
N GLY A 58 -2.88 -6.89 -8.83
CA GLY A 58 -2.36 -5.80 -8.03
C GLY A 58 -1.42 -4.91 -8.85
N ILE A 59 -1.41 -3.61 -8.54
CA ILE A 59 -0.50 -2.64 -9.13
C ILE A 59 0.30 -1.98 -8.00
N PRO A 60 1.65 -2.11 -8.02
CA PRO A 60 2.51 -1.37 -7.11
C PRO A 60 2.67 0.06 -7.62
N VAL A 61 2.19 1.03 -6.87
CA VAL A 61 2.25 2.45 -7.19
C VAL A 61 3.35 3.11 -6.38
N ASP A 62 4.32 3.72 -7.07
CA ASP A 62 5.43 4.46 -6.46
C ASP A 62 4.97 5.90 -6.24
N LEU A 63 4.93 6.32 -4.97
CA LEU A 63 4.46 7.64 -4.60
C LEU A 63 5.37 8.75 -5.13
N LYS A 64 6.69 8.51 -5.21
CA LYS A 64 7.65 9.49 -5.72
C LYS A 64 7.44 9.76 -7.19
N LYS A 65 7.13 8.71 -7.97
CA LYS A 65 6.78 8.86 -9.40
C LYS A 65 5.53 9.72 -9.61
N LEU A 66 4.56 9.64 -8.70
CA LEU A 66 3.35 10.46 -8.73
C LEU A 66 3.53 11.88 -8.14
N GLY A 67 4.76 12.24 -7.75
CA GLY A 67 5.04 13.51 -7.06
C GLY A 67 4.35 13.62 -5.70
N MET A 68 4.03 12.49 -5.07
CA MET A 68 3.42 12.39 -3.75
C MET A 68 4.49 12.04 -2.72
N HIS A 69 4.31 12.54 -1.51
CA HIS A 69 5.21 12.23 -0.40
C HIS A 69 4.39 11.97 0.87
N VAL A 70 4.57 10.79 1.44
CA VAL A 70 4.05 10.42 2.74
C VAL A 70 5.19 9.85 3.55
N ASP A 71 5.41 10.40 4.74
CA ASP A 71 6.49 9.98 5.61
C ASP A 71 6.39 8.49 5.93
N GLY A 72 7.40 7.75 5.47
CA GLY A 72 7.56 6.32 5.72
C GLY A 72 6.77 5.38 4.83
N ILE A 73 6.05 5.86 3.81
CA ILE A 73 5.50 5.02 2.74
C ILE A 73 6.15 5.45 1.43
N ASP A 74 6.75 4.50 0.72
CA ASP A 74 7.34 4.75 -0.61
C ASP A 74 6.45 4.14 -1.72
N VAL A 75 5.88 2.95 -1.48
CA VAL A 75 5.06 2.21 -2.46
C VAL A 75 3.75 1.76 -1.84
N VAL A 76 2.65 1.92 -2.58
CA VAL A 76 1.32 1.44 -2.23
C VAL A 76 0.88 0.37 -3.23
N GLN A 77 0.52 -0.81 -2.73
CA GLN A 77 -0.08 -1.85 -3.55
C GLN A 77 -1.60 -1.64 -3.61
N LEU A 78 -2.12 -1.49 -4.83
CA LEU A 78 -3.56 -1.42 -5.09
C LEU A 78 -4.04 -2.75 -5.66
N GLU A 79 -4.92 -3.47 -4.96
CA GLU A 79 -5.49 -4.73 -5.45
C GLU A 79 -6.89 -4.53 -6.02
N PHE A 80 -7.02 -4.83 -7.30
CA PHE A 80 -8.27 -4.75 -8.04
C PHE A 80 -8.85 -6.13 -8.31
N LYS A 81 -10.17 -6.16 -8.48
CA LYS A 81 -10.90 -7.32 -8.93
C LYS A 81 -11.88 -6.92 -10.02
N PHE A 82 -11.94 -7.69 -11.10
CA PHE A 82 -12.94 -7.50 -12.14
C PHE A 82 -14.26 -8.14 -11.70
N GLU A 83 -15.28 -7.32 -11.52
CA GLU A 83 -16.62 -7.72 -11.09
C GLU A 83 -17.67 -7.03 -11.97
N LYS A 84 -18.57 -7.81 -12.56
CA LYS A 84 -19.74 -7.30 -13.31
C LYS A 84 -19.41 -6.28 -14.43
N GLY A 85 -18.25 -6.40 -15.08
CA GLY A 85 -17.86 -5.50 -16.17
C GLY A 85 -16.99 -4.32 -15.72
N GLU A 86 -16.73 -4.19 -14.42
CA GLU A 86 -15.97 -3.08 -13.84
C GLU A 86 -14.78 -3.57 -13.01
N PHE A 87 -13.72 -2.76 -12.93
CA PHE A 87 -12.60 -3.00 -12.04
C PHE A 87 -12.84 -2.30 -10.70
N VAL A 88 -12.94 -3.09 -9.64
CA VAL A 88 -13.22 -2.61 -8.28
C VAL A 88 -11.96 -2.72 -7.43
N LEU A 89 -11.53 -1.64 -6.79
CA LEU A 89 -10.47 -1.66 -5.78
C LEU A 89 -11.00 -2.42 -4.55
N LYS A 90 -10.37 -3.54 -4.21
CA LYS A 90 -10.77 -4.38 -3.06
C LYS A 90 -9.94 -4.10 -1.81
N THR A 91 -8.66 -3.81 -1.99
CA THR A 91 -7.78 -3.44 -0.88
C THR A 91 -6.62 -2.58 -1.38
N ALA A 92 -6.10 -1.75 -0.48
CA ALA A 92 -4.89 -0.97 -0.69
C ALA A 92 -4.05 -1.08 0.58
N TYR A 93 -2.75 -1.33 0.43
CA TYR A 93 -1.84 -1.40 1.56
C TYR A 93 -0.44 -0.92 1.17
N PRO A 94 0.32 -0.37 2.12
CA PRO A 94 1.67 0.03 1.85
C PRO A 94 2.55 -1.21 1.64
N GLU A 95 3.29 -1.25 0.54
CA GLU A 95 4.15 -2.38 0.19
C GLU A 95 5.59 -2.17 0.67
N LYS A 96 6.09 -0.93 0.60
CA LYS A 96 7.45 -0.55 0.96
C LYS A 96 7.49 0.81 1.63
N GLY A 97 8.45 0.98 2.54
CA GLY A 97 8.77 2.25 3.17
C GLY A 97 9.28 2.08 4.60
N SER A 98 9.83 3.16 5.17
CA SER A 98 10.42 3.12 6.52
C SER A 98 9.39 2.88 7.64
N ALA A 99 8.12 3.13 7.37
CA ALA A 99 6.98 2.84 8.25
C ALA A 99 6.31 1.49 7.95
N VAL A 100 6.74 0.75 6.93
CA VAL A 100 6.19 -0.56 6.56
C VAL A 100 7.02 -1.64 7.23
N TRP A 101 6.38 -2.49 8.01
CA TRP A 101 7.05 -3.56 8.76
C TRP A 101 6.50 -4.92 8.37
N GLU A 102 7.38 -5.91 8.31
CA GLU A 102 7.06 -7.30 8.08
C GLU A 102 7.66 -8.19 9.17
N TYR A 103 7.02 -9.32 9.44
CA TYR A 103 7.52 -10.29 10.40
C TYR A 103 8.32 -11.37 9.69
N ASN A 104 9.60 -11.50 10.04
CA ASN A 104 10.46 -12.59 9.60
C ASN A 104 10.63 -13.60 10.74
N ARG A 105 10.34 -14.88 10.48
CA ARG A 105 10.41 -15.94 11.50
C ARG A 105 11.79 -16.06 12.17
N TYR A 106 12.87 -15.77 11.45
CA TYR A 106 14.24 -15.88 11.96
C TYR A 106 14.70 -14.59 12.65
N LEU A 107 14.30 -13.43 12.11
CA LEU A 107 14.86 -12.12 12.49
C LEU A 107 13.90 -11.22 13.27
N GLY A 108 12.65 -11.66 13.48
CA GLY A 108 11.60 -10.85 14.12
C GLY A 108 11.00 -9.80 13.18
N TRP A 109 10.38 -8.78 13.76
CA TRP A 109 9.84 -7.62 13.04
C TRP A 109 10.95 -6.78 12.38
N ARG A 110 10.82 -6.46 11.09
CA ARG A 110 11.77 -5.63 10.34
C ARG A 110 11.06 -4.67 9.40
N VAL A 111 11.73 -3.57 9.05
CA VAL A 111 11.27 -2.63 8.03
C VAL A 111 11.36 -3.27 6.64
N LYS A 112 10.27 -3.20 5.89
CA LYS A 112 10.15 -3.65 4.50
C LYS A 112 10.62 -2.53 3.57
N ARG A 113 11.90 -2.60 3.20
CA ARG A 113 12.57 -1.63 2.31
C ARG A 113 12.38 -1.99 0.84
#